data_AF-A0A7V3BG29-F1
#
_entry.id   AF-A0A7V3BG29-F1
#
_cell.length_a   1.000
_cell.length_b   1.000
_cell.length_c   1.000
_cell.angle_alpha   90.00
_cell.angle_beta   90.00
_cell.angle_gamma   90.00
#
_symmetry.space_group_name_H-M   'P 1'
#
loop_
_entity.id
_entity.type
_entity.pdbx_description
1 polymer ?
#
loop_
_entity_poly.entity_id
_entity_poly.type
_entity_poly.pdbx_seq_one_letter_code
_entity_poly.pdbx_strand_id
1 'polypeptide(L)'
;MLNAAGPWGTGPYKLVEGFSLPDKRSERVVLEANTDYWDPSRFPRLQRIVFDNTLRQQDPLELVKTAEGQVDLVTGLSPLETLRVAQSPFASVVKDRGALVTVFGMFNMRRAASPWRDVRLRQAVNYAINRADLIRYAAKGNGVVIPALVPFRGFGYDPDLAPYPFDPDKARDLFREAGHPAGLPIVLIASQHLGIQATVVSKMLEQAGFAVDLQVLDAVTFNRKTVLSHLDQPSEQQGWDIALTSWGDLLNFPVFMVYHFFGLDGPHAWLNEEAELRQLREQILQTVDREQQQRLIRQMERHTSEQAYFLFLYSPIQLYAVNRAVEFVPYVTAWLILAETSVTDQHWSVRQAAEKR
;
A
#
# COMPACT_ATOMS: atom_id res chain seq x y z
N MET A 1 -0.68 -18.86 11.79
CA MET A 1 -0.32 -19.81 10.71
C MET A 1 -1.00 -21.12 11.00
N LEU A 2 -1.52 -21.82 10.00
CA LEU A 2 -2.30 -23.05 10.21
C LEU A 2 -1.62 -24.18 9.42
N ASN A 3 -1.06 -25.17 10.12
CA ASN A 3 -0.31 -26.29 9.52
C ASN A 3 -1.19 -27.50 9.19
N ALA A 4 -2.46 -27.51 9.62
CA ALA A 4 -3.47 -28.51 9.30
C ALA A 4 -4.88 -27.94 9.52
N ALA A 5 -5.91 -28.63 9.04
CA ALA A 5 -7.30 -28.31 9.35
C ALA A 5 -7.63 -28.45 10.85
N GLY A 6 -8.55 -27.62 11.34
CA GLY A 6 -8.94 -27.63 12.75
C GLY A 6 -9.51 -26.30 13.24
N PRO A 7 -10.12 -26.29 14.44
CA PRO A 7 -10.73 -25.11 15.06
C PRO A 7 -9.68 -24.23 15.75
N TRP A 8 -8.71 -23.74 14.99
CA TRP A 8 -7.55 -23.00 15.51
C TRP A 8 -7.83 -21.56 15.96
N GLY A 9 -9.09 -21.10 15.86
CA GLY A 9 -9.47 -19.74 16.22
C GLY A 9 -10.96 -19.59 16.41
N THR A 10 -11.37 -18.40 16.87
CA THR A 10 -12.75 -18.03 17.18
C THR A 10 -13.40 -17.19 16.08
N GLY A 11 -12.79 -17.15 14.89
CA GLY A 11 -13.25 -16.37 13.74
C GLY A 11 -14.52 -16.91 13.08
N PRO A 12 -15.06 -16.17 12.09
CA PRO A 12 -16.31 -16.53 11.41
C PRO A 12 -16.17 -17.75 10.47
N TYR A 13 -14.95 -18.17 10.15
CA TYR A 13 -14.71 -19.37 9.34
C TYR A 13 -13.67 -20.28 9.99
N LYS A 14 -13.88 -21.60 9.88
CA LYS A 14 -13.00 -22.67 10.35
C LYS A 14 -12.25 -23.28 9.15
N LEU A 15 -10.96 -23.55 9.30
CA LEU A 15 -10.18 -24.28 8.29
C LEU A 15 -10.54 -25.77 8.35
N VAL A 16 -11.09 -26.30 7.25
CA VAL A 16 -11.53 -27.70 7.16
C VAL A 16 -10.71 -28.54 6.19
N GLU A 17 -9.95 -27.92 5.29
CA GLU A 17 -9.08 -28.61 4.34
C GLU A 17 -7.81 -27.80 4.08
N GLY A 18 -6.67 -28.50 4.01
CA GLY A 18 -5.38 -27.93 3.63
C GLY A 18 -4.64 -27.23 4.76
N PHE A 19 -3.56 -26.53 4.40
CA PHE A 19 -2.74 -25.73 5.30
C PHE A 19 -2.21 -24.47 4.59
N SER A 20 -1.84 -23.46 5.37
CA SER A 20 -1.23 -22.22 4.88
C SER A 20 -0.13 -21.74 5.82
N LEU A 21 1.12 -21.95 5.39
CA LEU A 21 2.34 -21.45 5.99
C LEU A 21 2.95 -20.33 5.11
N PRO A 22 3.93 -19.56 5.62
CA PRO A 22 4.54 -18.46 4.87
C PRO A 22 5.22 -18.91 3.58
N ASP A 23 5.89 -20.05 3.63
CA ASP A 23 6.73 -20.63 2.56
C ASP A 23 6.05 -21.79 1.83
N LYS A 24 5.01 -22.40 2.42
CA LYS A 24 4.33 -23.58 1.88
C LYS A 24 2.83 -23.51 2.10
N ARG A 25 2.04 -23.84 1.07
CA ARG A 25 0.57 -23.93 1.16
C ARG A 25 0.07 -25.15 0.41
N SER A 26 -1.09 -25.67 0.81
CA SER A 26 -1.79 -26.71 0.05
C SER A 26 -2.29 -26.16 -1.29
N GLU A 27 -2.42 -27.05 -2.29
CA GLU A 27 -3.07 -26.74 -3.56
C GLU A 27 -4.48 -26.18 -3.37
N ARG A 28 -5.22 -26.73 -2.39
CA ARG A 28 -6.54 -26.25 -1.99
C ARG A 28 -6.56 -25.96 -0.50
N VAL A 29 -7.15 -24.82 -0.14
CA VAL A 29 -7.44 -24.44 1.25
C VAL A 29 -8.92 -24.13 1.37
N VAL A 30 -9.65 -24.88 2.20
CA VAL A 30 -11.10 -24.73 2.34
C VAL A 30 -11.46 -24.27 3.73
N LEU A 31 -12.25 -23.21 3.79
CA LEU A 31 -12.85 -22.70 5.00
C LEU A 31 -14.36 -22.93 4.97
N GLU A 32 -14.94 -23.24 6.13
CA GLU A 32 -16.40 -23.36 6.31
C GLU A 32 -16.89 -22.40 7.38
N ALA A 33 -18.16 -21.99 7.27
CA ALA A 33 -18.82 -21.13 8.24
C ALA A 33 -18.71 -21.71 9.65
N ASN A 34 -18.28 -20.88 10.60
CA ASN A 34 -18.32 -21.23 12.00
C ASN A 34 -19.75 -21.01 12.53
N THR A 35 -20.52 -22.09 12.65
CA THR A 35 -21.89 -22.04 13.21
C THR A 35 -21.94 -21.60 14.68
N ASP A 36 -20.81 -21.67 15.39
CA ASP A 36 -20.67 -21.29 16.80
C ASP A 36 -20.02 -19.89 16.93
N TYR A 37 -20.05 -19.08 15.87
CA TYR A 37 -19.45 -17.76 15.90
C TYR A 37 -20.17 -16.84 16.90
N TRP A 38 -19.40 -16.23 17.79
CA TRP A 38 -19.90 -15.53 18.97
C TRP A 38 -20.52 -14.16 18.67
N ASP A 39 -20.18 -13.54 17.53
CA ASP A 39 -20.72 -12.24 17.12
C ASP A 39 -21.87 -12.42 16.10
N PRO A 40 -23.14 -12.35 16.54
CA PRO A 40 -24.28 -12.53 15.65
C PRO A 40 -24.42 -11.40 14.61
N SER A 41 -23.84 -10.21 14.85
CA SER A 41 -23.89 -9.09 13.90
C SER A 41 -22.98 -9.29 12.69
N ARG A 42 -21.99 -10.18 12.81
CA ARG A 42 -20.99 -10.51 11.79
C ARG A 42 -20.95 -11.99 11.45
N PHE A 43 -22.08 -12.67 11.65
CA PHE A 43 -22.21 -14.09 11.31
C PHE A 43 -21.83 -14.34 9.84
N PRO A 44 -21.04 -15.38 9.53
CA PRO A 44 -20.57 -15.65 8.17
C PRO A 44 -21.73 -15.79 7.19
N ARG A 45 -21.65 -15.05 6.08
CA ARG A 45 -22.70 -15.05 5.03
C ARG A 45 -22.46 -16.10 3.95
N LEU A 46 -21.27 -16.69 3.91
CA LEU A 46 -20.92 -17.79 3.01
C LEU A 46 -20.85 -19.08 3.81
N GLN A 47 -21.33 -20.18 3.25
CA GLN A 47 -21.18 -21.50 3.90
C GLN A 47 -19.76 -22.05 3.77
N ARG A 48 -19.11 -21.78 2.63
CA ARG A 48 -17.80 -22.32 2.29
C ARG A 48 -17.02 -21.34 1.43
N ILE A 49 -15.72 -21.21 1.69
CA ILE A 49 -14.76 -20.43 0.92
C ILE A 49 -13.64 -21.38 0.47
N VAL A 50 -13.28 -21.33 -0.80
CA VAL A 50 -12.21 -22.16 -1.37
C VAL A 50 -11.13 -21.25 -1.92
N PHE A 51 -9.91 -21.39 -1.41
CA PHE A 51 -8.73 -20.83 -2.03
C PHE A 51 -8.05 -21.94 -2.85
N ASP A 52 -8.19 -21.84 -4.17
CA ASP A 52 -7.53 -22.75 -5.10
C ASP A 52 -6.20 -22.14 -5.58
N ASN A 53 -5.10 -22.64 -5.02
CA ASN A 53 -3.75 -22.22 -5.36
C ASN A 53 -3.25 -22.81 -6.69
N THR A 54 -3.94 -23.81 -7.27
CA THR A 54 -3.57 -24.42 -8.56
C THR A 54 -3.86 -23.48 -9.73
N LEU A 55 -4.86 -22.61 -9.58
CA LEU A 55 -5.29 -21.64 -10.60
C LEU A 55 -4.21 -20.61 -10.96
N ARG A 56 -3.14 -20.48 -10.16
CA ARG A 56 -1.97 -19.67 -10.54
C ARG A 56 -1.38 -20.08 -11.90
N GLN A 57 -1.60 -21.32 -12.33
CA GLN A 57 -1.14 -21.84 -13.61
C GLN A 57 -2.12 -21.60 -14.77
N GLN A 58 -3.34 -21.10 -14.52
CA GLN A 58 -4.45 -21.06 -15.49
C GLN A 58 -5.01 -19.65 -15.74
N ASP A 59 -4.27 -18.59 -15.37
CA ASP A 59 -4.70 -17.18 -15.42
C ASP A 59 -6.09 -16.94 -14.79
N PRO A 60 -6.15 -16.76 -13.45
CA PRO A 60 -7.41 -16.54 -12.72
C PRO A 60 -8.25 -15.37 -13.26
N LEU A 61 -7.61 -14.37 -13.89
CA LEU A 61 -8.29 -13.23 -14.46
C LEU A 61 -9.12 -13.60 -15.68
N GLU A 62 -8.62 -14.49 -16.55
CA GLU A 62 -9.42 -14.98 -17.67
C GLU A 62 -10.58 -15.87 -17.21
N LEU A 63 -10.35 -16.69 -16.19
CA LEU A 63 -11.40 -17.56 -15.64
C LEU A 63 -12.59 -16.76 -15.08
N VAL A 64 -12.33 -15.78 -14.21
CA VAL A 64 -13.41 -14.93 -13.65
C VAL A 64 -14.15 -14.15 -14.74
N LYS A 65 -13.48 -13.82 -15.84
CA LYS A 65 -14.04 -13.02 -16.93
C LYS A 65 -14.89 -13.81 -17.92
N THR A 66 -14.70 -15.13 -18.02
CA THR A 66 -15.24 -15.93 -19.14
C THR A 66 -16.18 -17.05 -18.72
N ALA A 67 -16.17 -17.45 -17.45
CA ALA A 67 -17.03 -18.51 -16.95
C ALA A 67 -17.49 -18.26 -15.51
N GLU A 68 -18.68 -18.75 -15.19
CA GLU A 68 -19.11 -18.95 -13.81
C GLU A 68 -18.50 -20.25 -13.23
N GLY A 69 -18.51 -20.41 -11.91
CA GLY A 69 -18.16 -21.69 -11.27
C GLY A 69 -16.68 -21.90 -10.99
N GLN A 70 -15.78 -21.11 -11.57
CA GLN A 70 -14.33 -21.33 -11.46
C GLN A 70 -13.66 -20.34 -10.51
N VAL A 71 -13.86 -19.04 -10.73
CA VAL A 71 -13.27 -17.97 -9.91
C VAL A 71 -14.33 -16.93 -9.60
N ASP A 72 -14.48 -16.61 -8.32
CA ASP A 72 -15.41 -15.59 -7.84
C ASP A 72 -14.73 -14.25 -7.55
N LEU A 73 -13.44 -14.28 -7.19
CA LEU A 73 -12.69 -13.10 -6.78
C LEU A 73 -11.22 -13.22 -7.19
N VAL A 74 -10.72 -12.19 -7.88
CA VAL A 74 -9.29 -11.97 -8.14
C VAL A 74 -8.86 -10.67 -7.45
N THR A 75 -7.88 -10.78 -6.57
CA THR A 75 -7.27 -9.67 -5.84
C THR A 75 -6.02 -9.14 -6.56
N GLY A 76 -5.62 -7.89 -6.31
CA GLY A 76 -4.37 -7.35 -6.86
C GLY A 76 -4.43 -7.11 -8.36
N LEU A 77 -5.62 -6.78 -8.86
CA LEU A 77 -5.86 -6.49 -10.27
C LEU A 77 -5.01 -5.27 -10.67
N SER A 78 -4.23 -5.39 -11.74
CA SER A 78 -3.46 -4.24 -12.20
C SER A 78 -4.40 -3.17 -12.80
N PRO A 79 -4.02 -1.89 -12.75
CA PRO A 79 -4.84 -0.83 -13.33
C PRO A 79 -5.21 -1.02 -14.81
N LEU A 80 -4.33 -1.63 -15.61
CA LEU A 80 -4.58 -1.88 -17.03
C LEU A 80 -5.66 -2.96 -17.25
N GLU A 81 -5.68 -3.98 -16.38
CA GLU A 81 -6.62 -5.10 -16.48
C GLU A 81 -8.05 -4.70 -16.15
N THR A 82 -8.26 -3.58 -15.45
CA THR A 82 -9.62 -3.06 -15.17
C THR A 82 -10.44 -2.85 -16.43
N LEU A 83 -9.81 -2.46 -17.55
CA LEU A 83 -10.48 -2.28 -18.84
C LEU A 83 -10.97 -3.62 -19.41
N ARG A 84 -10.18 -4.69 -19.26
CA ARG A 84 -10.54 -6.04 -19.70
C ARG A 84 -11.68 -6.61 -18.86
N VAL A 85 -11.68 -6.37 -17.55
CA VAL A 85 -12.74 -6.83 -16.63
C VAL A 85 -14.04 -6.06 -16.87
N ALA A 86 -13.98 -4.76 -17.13
CA ALA A 86 -15.17 -3.93 -17.36
C ALA A 86 -16.01 -4.38 -18.57
N GLN A 87 -15.40 -5.07 -19.54
CA GLN A 87 -16.07 -5.63 -20.72
C GLN A 87 -16.67 -7.02 -20.48
N SER A 88 -16.40 -7.64 -19.32
CA SER A 88 -16.89 -9.00 -19.03
C SER A 88 -18.39 -9.01 -18.69
N PRO A 89 -19.15 -9.98 -19.25
CA PRO A 89 -20.51 -10.23 -18.81
C PRO A 89 -20.58 -10.99 -17.47
N PHE A 90 -19.48 -11.59 -17.00
CA PHE A 90 -19.43 -12.41 -15.79
C PHE A 90 -18.81 -11.69 -14.59
N ALA A 91 -17.85 -10.79 -14.84
CA ALA A 91 -17.13 -10.06 -13.81
C ALA A 91 -17.40 -8.55 -13.84
N SER A 92 -17.14 -7.91 -12.72
CA SER A 92 -17.13 -6.46 -12.55
C SER A 92 -15.90 -6.02 -11.76
N VAL A 93 -15.51 -4.76 -11.93
CA VAL A 93 -14.40 -4.17 -11.16
C VAL A 93 -14.94 -3.58 -9.87
N VAL A 94 -14.46 -4.07 -8.74
CA VAL A 94 -14.65 -3.40 -7.44
C VAL A 94 -13.43 -2.53 -7.14
N LYS A 95 -13.66 -1.26 -6.81
CA LYS A 95 -12.64 -0.26 -6.51
C LYS A 95 -12.75 0.17 -5.05
N ASP A 96 -11.79 -0.22 -4.22
CA ASP A 96 -11.71 0.27 -2.85
C ASP A 96 -10.88 1.55 -2.79
N ARG A 97 -11.59 2.67 -2.61
CA ARG A 97 -11.01 4.00 -2.43
C ARG A 97 -10.70 4.35 -0.97
N GLY A 98 -11.14 3.50 -0.03
CA GLY A 98 -10.90 3.65 1.40
C GLY A 98 -9.70 2.85 1.90
N ALA A 99 -9.00 2.15 1.00
CA ALA A 99 -7.80 1.40 1.34
C ALA A 99 -6.75 2.31 1.98
N LEU A 100 -6.31 1.95 3.18
CA LEU A 100 -5.32 2.69 3.95
C LEU A 100 -3.91 2.32 3.51
N VAL A 101 -3.64 2.48 2.21
CA VAL A 101 -2.33 2.20 1.59
C VAL A 101 -1.73 3.51 1.08
N THR A 102 -0.43 3.68 1.25
CA THR A 102 0.32 4.84 0.74
C THR A 102 1.52 4.37 -0.06
N VAL A 103 1.74 4.96 -1.24
CA VAL A 103 3.01 4.87 -1.98
C VAL A 103 3.81 6.15 -1.71
N PHE A 104 5.08 6.01 -1.36
CA PHE A 104 5.94 7.13 -0.98
C PHE A 104 7.42 6.78 -1.22
N GLY A 105 8.29 7.78 -1.17
CA GLY A 105 9.74 7.59 -1.20
C GLY A 105 10.39 7.98 0.12
N MET A 106 11.45 7.27 0.46
CA MET A 106 12.28 7.50 1.64
C MET A 106 13.61 8.10 1.21
N PHE A 107 14.05 9.15 1.90
CA PHE A 107 15.35 9.76 1.65
C PHE A 107 16.43 9.13 2.53
N ASN A 108 17.55 8.72 1.94
CA ASN A 108 18.66 8.14 2.71
C ASN A 108 19.42 9.23 3.46
N MET A 109 19.03 9.51 4.71
CA MET A 109 19.71 10.48 5.58
C MET A 109 20.68 9.84 6.58
N ARG A 110 20.90 8.52 6.51
CA ARG A 110 21.73 7.79 7.49
C ARG A 110 23.21 8.12 7.41
N ARG A 111 23.69 8.52 6.23
CA ARG A 111 25.06 9.01 6.04
C ARG A 111 25.18 10.42 6.62
N ALA A 112 26.25 10.68 7.36
CA ALA A 112 26.50 12.02 7.90
C ALA A 112 26.62 13.07 6.78
N ALA A 113 27.27 12.71 5.67
CA ALA A 113 27.45 13.56 4.49
C ALA A 113 26.29 13.49 3.48
N SER A 114 25.14 12.92 3.85
CA SER A 114 24.01 12.80 2.92
C SER A 114 23.48 14.18 2.51
N PRO A 115 23.36 14.49 1.20
CA PRO A 115 22.76 15.75 0.76
C PRO A 115 21.30 15.86 1.21
N TRP A 116 20.62 14.74 1.39
CA TRP A 116 19.21 14.69 1.80
C TRP A 116 18.95 15.19 3.22
N ARG A 117 19.98 15.45 4.03
CA ARG A 117 19.82 16.15 5.31
C ARG A 117 19.41 17.61 5.11
N ASP A 118 19.69 18.20 3.95
CA ASP A 118 19.17 19.53 3.57
C ASP A 118 17.70 19.43 3.15
N VAL A 119 16.82 20.08 3.93
CA VAL A 119 15.37 20.12 3.66
C VAL A 119 15.04 20.68 2.28
N ARG A 120 15.85 21.61 1.76
CA ARG A 120 15.61 22.24 0.44
C ARG A 120 15.66 21.22 -0.68
N LEU A 121 16.56 20.23 -0.60
CA LEU A 121 16.65 19.16 -1.59
C LEU A 121 15.45 18.22 -1.52
N ARG A 122 14.96 17.88 -0.32
CA ARG A 122 13.76 17.05 -0.16
C ARG A 122 12.49 17.78 -0.63
N GLN A 123 12.39 19.07 -0.36
CA GLN A 123 11.32 19.93 -0.88
C GLN A 123 11.38 20.01 -2.40
N ALA A 124 12.58 20.18 -2.97
CA ALA A 124 12.77 20.25 -4.43
C ALA A 124 12.27 18.97 -5.15
N VAL A 125 12.57 17.78 -4.62
CA VAL A 125 12.01 16.51 -5.13
C VAL A 125 10.48 16.55 -5.08
N ASN A 126 9.89 17.01 -3.97
CA ASN A 126 8.43 17.04 -3.81
C ASN A 126 7.73 18.03 -4.76
N TYR A 127 8.36 19.16 -5.09
CA TYR A 127 7.88 20.11 -6.11
C TYR A 127 8.07 19.59 -7.54
N ALA A 128 9.07 18.72 -7.78
CA ALA A 128 9.32 18.11 -9.08
C ALA A 128 8.28 17.04 -9.50
N ILE A 129 7.50 16.50 -8.55
CA ILE A 129 6.54 15.42 -8.87
C ILE A 129 5.16 15.97 -9.20
N ASN A 130 4.75 15.78 -10.46
CA ASN A 130 3.36 15.91 -10.85
C ASN A 130 2.56 14.65 -10.45
N ARG A 131 1.96 14.67 -9.27
CA ARG A 131 1.21 13.52 -8.69
C ARG A 131 0.02 13.11 -9.56
N ALA A 132 -0.65 14.05 -10.22
CA ALA A 132 -1.78 13.76 -11.10
C ALA A 132 -1.34 12.97 -12.34
N ASP A 133 -0.24 13.38 -12.97
CA ASP A 133 0.34 12.66 -14.10
C ASP A 133 0.94 11.31 -13.67
N LEU A 134 1.53 11.23 -12.47
CA LEU A 134 2.00 9.96 -11.90
C LEU A 134 0.84 8.96 -11.76
N ILE A 135 -0.28 9.39 -11.18
CA ILE A 135 -1.49 8.56 -11.05
C ILE A 135 -2.03 8.20 -12.44
N ARG A 136 -2.03 9.12 -13.41
CA ARG A 136 -2.50 8.87 -14.77
C ARG A 136 -1.65 7.83 -15.48
N TYR A 137 -0.33 7.98 -15.47
CA TYR A 137 0.57 7.14 -16.26
C TYR A 137 0.87 5.80 -15.58
N ALA A 138 1.13 5.81 -14.26
CA ALA A 138 1.49 4.60 -13.52
C ALA A 138 0.26 3.84 -13.00
N ALA A 139 -0.71 4.54 -12.40
CA ALA A 139 -1.89 3.92 -11.80
C ALA A 139 -3.15 3.93 -12.69
N LYS A 140 -3.06 4.42 -13.94
CA LYS A 140 -4.18 4.55 -14.89
C LYS A 140 -5.41 5.24 -14.29
N GLY A 141 -5.20 6.26 -13.45
CA GLY A 141 -6.27 6.98 -12.77
C GLY A 141 -6.77 6.32 -11.48
N ASN A 142 -6.25 5.16 -11.09
CA ASN A 142 -6.66 4.43 -9.88
C ASN A 142 -5.79 4.80 -8.67
N GLY A 143 -5.79 6.09 -8.34
CA GLY A 143 -5.07 6.61 -7.18
C GLY A 143 -5.67 7.93 -6.70
N VAL A 144 -5.38 8.28 -5.46
CA VAL A 144 -5.82 9.50 -4.80
C VAL A 144 -4.58 10.28 -4.37
N VAL A 145 -4.52 11.57 -4.72
CA VAL A 145 -3.46 12.45 -4.24
C VAL A 145 -3.62 12.62 -2.74
N ILE A 146 -2.52 12.46 -2.01
CA ILE A 146 -2.45 12.66 -0.56
C ILE A 146 -1.39 13.71 -0.24
N PRO A 147 -1.60 14.52 0.81
CA PRO A 147 -0.69 15.61 1.11
C PRO A 147 0.57 15.18 1.86
N ALA A 148 0.49 14.11 2.65
CA ALA A 148 1.59 13.53 3.38
C ALA A 148 1.46 11.99 3.40
N LEU A 149 1.37 11.35 4.57
CA LEU A 149 1.42 9.89 4.68
C LEU A 149 0.08 9.24 5.02
N VAL A 150 -0.85 10.00 5.62
CA VAL A 150 -2.18 9.49 6.00
C VAL A 150 -3.12 9.47 4.79
N PRO A 151 -3.60 8.28 4.38
CA PRO A 151 -4.58 8.16 3.30
C PRO A 151 -5.88 8.88 3.59
N PHE A 152 -6.63 9.17 2.53
CA PHE A 152 -8.00 9.69 2.64
C PHE A 152 -8.85 8.77 3.54
N ARG A 153 -9.58 9.35 4.49
CA ARG A 153 -10.37 8.66 5.54
C ARG A 153 -9.57 7.87 6.58
N GLY A 154 -8.24 7.94 6.55
CA GLY A 154 -7.40 7.46 7.65
C GLY A 154 -7.64 8.25 8.93
N PHE A 155 -7.44 7.62 10.08
CA PHE A 155 -7.54 8.28 11.37
C PHE A 155 -6.51 9.40 11.48
N GLY A 156 -6.98 10.64 11.71
CA GLY A 156 -6.12 11.82 11.73
C GLY A 156 -5.82 12.41 10.35
N TYR A 157 -6.53 12.00 9.29
CA TYR A 157 -6.47 12.67 7.99
C TYR A 157 -6.79 14.17 8.15
N ASP A 158 -5.98 15.01 7.50
CA ASP A 158 -6.13 16.45 7.48
C ASP A 158 -6.71 16.92 6.14
N PRO A 159 -7.99 17.29 6.06
CA PRO A 159 -8.59 17.79 4.82
C PRO A 159 -8.08 19.18 4.42
N ASP A 160 -7.49 19.93 5.37
CA ASP A 160 -7.03 21.30 5.17
C ASP A 160 -5.51 21.37 4.90
N LEU A 161 -4.82 20.22 4.87
CA LEU A 161 -3.42 20.16 4.44
C LEU A 161 -3.37 19.96 2.92
N ALA A 162 -2.82 20.96 2.22
CA ALA A 162 -2.64 20.88 0.78
C ALA A 162 -1.40 20.02 0.42
N PRO A 163 -1.46 19.21 -0.66
CA PRO A 163 -0.28 18.55 -1.20
C PRO A 163 0.70 19.57 -1.77
N TYR A 164 1.98 19.20 -1.85
CA TYR A 164 2.98 19.98 -2.59
C TYR A 164 2.49 20.26 -4.02
N PRO A 165 2.48 21.52 -4.46
CA PRO A 165 2.15 21.84 -5.84
C PRO A 165 3.28 21.35 -6.77
N PHE A 166 2.92 21.03 -8.01
CA PHE A 166 3.90 20.73 -9.04
C PHE A 166 4.50 22.04 -9.56
N ASP A 167 5.79 22.25 -9.26
CA ASP A 167 6.53 23.46 -9.62
C ASP A 167 8.00 23.10 -9.91
N PRO A 168 8.30 22.66 -11.14
CA PRO A 168 9.66 22.26 -11.51
C PRO A 168 10.65 23.44 -11.54
N ASP A 169 10.18 24.69 -11.65
CA ASP A 169 11.03 25.88 -11.55
C ASP A 169 11.50 26.08 -10.10
N LYS A 170 10.57 26.03 -9.15
CA LYS A 170 10.91 26.08 -7.73
C LYS A 170 11.81 24.93 -7.29
N ALA A 171 11.61 23.73 -7.85
CA ALA A 171 12.52 22.61 -7.64
C ALA A 171 13.95 22.97 -8.08
N ARG A 172 14.12 23.53 -9.30
CA ARG A 172 15.41 23.99 -9.82
C ARG A 172 16.07 25.06 -8.96
N ASP A 173 15.30 26.02 -8.47
CA ASP A 173 15.82 27.10 -7.62
C ASP A 173 16.36 26.55 -6.29
N LEU A 174 15.62 25.64 -5.66
CA LEU A 174 16.04 24.97 -4.42
C LEU A 174 17.33 24.15 -4.60
N PHE A 175 17.57 23.50 -5.76
CA PHE A 175 18.86 22.85 -6.03
C PHE A 175 20.02 23.84 -6.06
N ARG A 176 19.83 24.98 -6.74
CA ARG A 176 20.88 25.99 -6.86
C ARG A 176 21.22 26.59 -5.50
N GLU A 177 20.20 26.90 -4.71
CA GLU A 177 20.37 27.41 -3.34
C GLU A 177 21.06 26.37 -2.43
N ALA A 178 20.81 25.08 -2.65
CA ALA A 178 21.47 23.98 -1.97
C ALA A 178 22.90 23.68 -2.49
N GLY A 179 23.41 24.45 -3.45
CA GLY A 179 24.79 24.31 -3.96
C GLY A 179 24.95 23.29 -5.09
N HIS A 180 23.87 22.87 -5.74
CA HIS A 180 23.86 21.91 -6.84
C HIS A 180 23.37 22.50 -8.18
N PRO A 181 24.00 23.57 -8.71
CA PRO A 181 23.50 24.28 -9.88
C PRO A 181 23.60 23.50 -11.20
N ALA A 182 24.46 22.48 -11.27
CA ALA A 182 24.60 21.59 -12.42
C ALA A 182 23.70 20.35 -12.36
N GLY A 183 22.82 20.27 -11.35
CA GLY A 183 22.03 19.09 -11.03
C GLY A 183 22.67 18.24 -9.94
N LEU A 184 21.86 17.37 -9.33
CA LEU A 184 22.27 16.42 -8.31
C LEU A 184 22.18 15.00 -8.91
N PRO A 185 23.30 14.25 -9.02
CA PRO A 185 23.24 12.83 -9.33
C PRO A 185 22.61 12.07 -8.17
N ILE A 186 21.62 11.23 -8.46
CA ILE A 186 20.90 10.46 -7.45
C ILE A 186 20.71 9.02 -7.89
N VAL A 187 20.76 8.10 -6.94
CA VAL A 187 20.39 6.70 -7.13
C VAL A 187 18.98 6.47 -6.57
N LEU A 188 18.01 6.25 -7.47
CA LEU A 188 16.62 5.94 -7.15
C LEU A 188 16.43 4.43 -7.17
N ILE A 189 16.10 3.84 -6.02
CA ILE A 189 15.80 2.40 -5.93
C ILE A 189 14.30 2.16 -5.73
N ALA A 190 13.79 1.07 -6.30
CA ALA A 190 12.43 0.62 -6.06
C ALA A 190 12.35 -0.90 -6.11
N SER A 191 11.43 -1.49 -5.34
CA SER A 191 11.08 -2.90 -5.53
C SER A 191 10.32 -3.06 -6.85
N GLN A 192 10.49 -4.21 -7.51
CA GLN A 192 9.88 -4.54 -8.81
C GLN A 192 8.38 -4.26 -8.91
N HIS A 193 7.62 -4.45 -7.83
CA HIS A 193 6.19 -4.17 -7.80
C HIS A 193 5.83 -2.67 -8.00
N LEU A 194 6.78 -1.75 -7.81
CA LEU A 194 6.65 -0.31 -8.06
C LEU A 194 7.46 0.14 -9.30
N GLY A 195 7.90 -0.78 -10.16
CA GLY A 195 8.79 -0.45 -11.29
C GLY A 195 8.21 0.59 -12.26
N ILE A 196 6.89 0.56 -12.51
CA ILE A 196 6.21 1.55 -13.35
C ILE A 196 6.23 2.93 -12.67
N GLN A 197 5.89 2.99 -11.39
CA GLN A 197 5.90 4.22 -10.59
C GLN A 197 7.31 4.81 -10.55
N ALA A 198 8.33 3.97 -10.31
CA ALA A 198 9.72 4.39 -10.24
C ALA A 198 10.24 4.94 -11.59
N THR A 199 9.81 4.33 -12.71
CA THR A 199 10.13 4.83 -14.06
C THR A 199 9.53 6.21 -14.29
N VAL A 200 8.25 6.42 -13.94
CA VAL A 200 7.58 7.72 -14.11
C VAL A 200 8.19 8.78 -13.20
N VAL A 201 8.45 8.44 -11.92
CA VAL A 201 9.12 9.33 -10.96
C VAL A 201 10.51 9.70 -11.45
N SER A 202 11.31 8.74 -11.93
CA SER A 202 12.64 9.00 -12.51
C SER A 202 12.57 10.04 -13.63
N LYS A 203 11.63 9.90 -14.58
CA LYS A 203 11.46 10.88 -15.66
C LYS A 203 11.04 12.27 -15.19
N MET A 204 10.19 12.37 -14.17
CA MET A 204 9.82 13.66 -13.58
C MET A 204 11.01 14.35 -12.91
N LEU A 205 11.86 13.57 -12.22
CA LEU A 205 13.08 14.09 -11.60
C LEU A 205 14.12 14.48 -12.66
N GLU A 206 14.33 13.68 -13.70
CA GLU A 206 15.20 14.06 -14.84
C GLU A 206 14.77 15.40 -15.46
N GLN A 207 13.46 15.61 -15.67
CA GLN A 207 12.90 16.88 -16.19
C GLN A 207 13.11 18.07 -15.24
N ALA A 208 13.22 17.82 -13.94
CA ALA A 208 13.52 18.84 -12.94
C ALA A 208 15.03 19.12 -12.79
N GLY A 209 15.90 18.37 -13.49
CA GLY A 209 17.35 18.60 -13.51
C GLY A 209 18.17 17.63 -12.66
N PHE A 210 17.59 16.53 -12.18
CA PHE A 210 18.35 15.46 -11.54
C PHE A 210 19.00 14.53 -12.57
N ALA A 211 20.19 14.01 -12.27
CA ALA A 211 20.78 12.90 -13.01
C ALA A 211 20.44 11.59 -12.29
N VAL A 212 19.37 10.92 -12.74
CA VAL A 212 18.81 9.75 -12.03
C VAL A 212 19.39 8.43 -12.55
N ASP A 213 20.03 7.68 -11.66
CA ASP A 213 20.29 6.25 -11.83
C ASP A 213 19.14 5.44 -11.20
N LEU A 214 18.24 4.92 -12.04
CA LEU A 214 17.08 4.12 -11.59
C LEU A 214 17.45 2.64 -11.50
N GLN A 215 17.32 2.06 -10.31
CA GLN A 215 17.54 0.64 -10.05
C GLN A 215 16.25 -0.03 -9.54
N VAL A 216 15.66 -0.87 -10.38
CA VAL A 216 14.51 -1.70 -10.00
C VAL A 216 15.02 -3.05 -9.51
N LEU A 217 14.74 -3.38 -8.26
CA LEU A 217 15.32 -4.51 -7.53
C LEU A 217 14.26 -5.57 -7.21
N ASP A 218 14.68 -6.83 -7.12
CA ASP A 218 13.84 -7.87 -6.52
C ASP A 218 13.56 -7.55 -5.04
N ALA A 219 12.48 -8.14 -4.49
CA ALA A 219 12.03 -7.83 -3.14
C ALA A 219 13.09 -8.16 -2.06
N VAL A 220 13.88 -9.22 -2.24
CA VAL A 220 14.89 -9.62 -1.26
C VAL A 220 16.05 -8.63 -1.26
N THR A 221 16.55 -8.25 -2.44
CA THR A 221 17.62 -7.25 -2.57
C THR A 221 17.17 -5.87 -2.08
N PHE A 222 15.95 -5.44 -2.44
CA PHE A 222 15.38 -4.18 -1.95
C PHE A 222 15.29 -4.15 -0.43
N ASN A 223 14.74 -5.23 0.18
CA ASN A 223 14.60 -5.32 1.63
C ASN A 223 15.96 -5.41 2.33
N ARG A 224 16.95 -6.08 1.74
CA ARG A 224 18.32 -6.08 2.25
C ARG A 224 18.91 -4.67 2.30
N LYS A 225 18.70 -3.86 1.26
CA LYS A 225 19.21 -2.47 1.19
C LYS A 225 18.48 -1.47 2.09
N THR A 226 17.21 -1.71 2.39
CA THR A 226 16.34 -0.74 3.09
C THR A 226 16.03 -1.16 4.53
N VAL A 227 15.42 -2.34 4.72
CA VAL A 227 14.95 -2.86 6.01
C VAL A 227 16.11 -3.46 6.82
N LEU A 228 16.86 -4.34 6.17
CA LEU A 228 17.93 -5.12 6.79
C LEU A 228 19.30 -4.54 6.44
N SER A 229 19.35 -3.22 6.25
CA SER A 229 20.55 -2.54 5.75
C SER A 229 21.77 -2.74 6.63
N HIS A 230 21.57 -2.95 7.94
CA HIS A 230 22.62 -3.28 8.91
C HIS A 230 23.28 -4.65 8.63
N LEU A 231 22.61 -5.53 7.89
CA LEU A 231 23.14 -6.79 7.38
C LEU A 231 23.71 -6.67 5.96
N ASP A 232 23.44 -5.57 5.24
CA ASP A 232 24.00 -5.31 3.90
C ASP A 232 25.38 -4.68 4.01
N GLN A 233 25.42 -3.41 4.46
CA GLN A 233 26.64 -2.59 4.56
C GLN A 233 26.46 -1.49 5.61
N PRO A 234 27.55 -0.99 6.23
CA PRO A 234 27.51 0.20 7.09
C PRO A 234 26.84 1.39 6.40
N SER A 235 26.17 2.26 7.16
CA SER A 235 25.43 3.40 6.63
C SER A 235 26.24 4.26 5.66
N GLU A 236 27.50 4.54 5.99
CA GLU A 236 28.44 5.33 5.16
C GLU A 236 28.73 4.73 3.78
N GLN A 237 28.49 3.43 3.59
CA GLN A 237 28.73 2.73 2.32
C GLN A 237 27.43 2.55 1.49
N GLN A 238 26.27 2.89 2.05
CA GLN A 238 25.00 2.77 1.34
C GLN A 238 24.88 3.83 0.25
N GLY A 239 24.98 3.40 -1.02
CA GLY A 239 25.05 4.28 -2.18
C GLY A 239 23.73 4.75 -2.78
N TRP A 240 22.58 4.36 -2.22
CA TRP A 240 21.27 4.80 -2.72
C TRP A 240 20.78 6.07 -2.04
N ASP A 241 19.94 6.83 -2.74
CA ASP A 241 19.49 8.17 -2.33
C ASP A 241 18.00 8.23 -1.99
N ILE A 242 17.16 7.70 -2.88
CA ILE A 242 15.70 7.63 -2.69
C ILE A 242 15.25 6.19 -2.86
N ALA A 243 14.47 5.67 -1.91
CA ALA A 243 13.84 4.35 -2.00
C ALA A 243 12.32 4.48 -2.10
N LEU A 244 11.72 4.10 -3.22
CA LEU A 244 10.26 4.04 -3.34
C LEU A 244 9.71 2.76 -2.71
N THR A 245 8.70 2.93 -1.87
CA THR A 245 8.01 1.85 -1.19
C THR A 245 6.51 2.11 -1.12
N SER A 246 5.77 1.12 -0.65
CA SER A 246 4.37 1.28 -0.27
C SER A 246 4.11 0.59 1.06
N TRP A 247 3.11 1.07 1.79
CA TRP A 247 2.72 0.47 3.06
C TRP A 247 1.23 0.59 3.32
N GLY A 248 0.66 -0.45 3.96
CA GLY A 248 -0.71 -0.46 4.42
C GLY A 248 -0.79 -0.22 5.93
N ASP A 249 -1.66 0.70 6.35
CA ASP A 249 -1.99 0.94 7.75
C ASP A 249 -3.05 -0.07 8.22
N LEU A 250 -2.56 -1.13 8.85
CA LEU A 250 -3.38 -2.26 9.29
C LEU A 250 -4.20 -1.98 10.54
N LEU A 251 -3.89 -0.89 11.24
CA LEU A 251 -4.53 -0.54 12.50
C LEU A 251 -5.44 0.68 12.34
N ASN A 252 -5.45 1.31 11.16
CA ASN A 252 -5.96 2.66 10.97
C ASN A 252 -5.38 3.61 12.05
N PHE A 253 -4.08 3.45 12.29
CA PHE A 253 -3.33 4.22 13.26
C PHE A 253 -1.93 4.52 12.69
N PRO A 254 -1.80 5.62 11.93
CA PRO A 254 -0.62 5.87 11.08
C PRO A 254 0.65 6.11 11.90
N VAL A 255 0.50 6.57 13.15
CA VAL A 255 1.62 6.77 14.08
C VAL A 255 2.37 5.47 14.36
N PHE A 256 1.65 4.35 14.46
CA PHE A 256 2.29 3.05 14.66
C PHE A 256 2.70 2.40 13.33
N MET A 257 1.82 2.43 12.32
CA MET A 257 2.08 1.66 11.10
C MET A 257 3.07 2.34 10.15
N VAL A 258 3.01 3.67 10.01
CA VAL A 258 3.86 4.42 9.08
C VAL A 258 5.01 5.10 9.82
N TYR A 259 4.70 5.94 10.81
CA TYR A 259 5.72 6.76 11.47
C TYR A 259 6.67 5.98 12.35
N HIS A 260 6.18 5.02 13.15
CA HIS A 260 7.09 4.16 13.90
C HIS A 260 7.90 3.28 12.96
N PHE A 261 7.29 2.62 11.96
CA PHE A 261 7.99 1.67 11.09
C PHE A 261 9.01 2.32 10.15
N PHE A 262 8.67 3.46 9.51
CA PHE A 262 9.46 4.13 8.48
C PHE A 262 10.11 5.46 8.89
N GLY A 263 9.69 6.02 10.01
CA GLY A 263 10.24 7.28 10.54
C GLY A 263 11.20 7.03 11.69
N LEU A 264 10.68 6.51 12.80
CA LEU A 264 11.27 6.75 14.12
C LEU A 264 12.04 5.58 14.75
N ASP A 265 11.39 4.47 15.08
CA ASP A 265 12.08 3.39 15.86
C ASP A 265 11.99 2.01 15.21
N GLY A 266 11.32 1.89 14.06
CA GLY A 266 11.11 0.63 13.37
C GLY A 266 12.26 0.20 12.46
N PRO A 267 12.09 -0.95 11.76
CA PRO A 267 13.12 -1.51 10.89
C PRO A 267 13.54 -0.59 9.74
N HIS A 268 12.64 0.30 9.32
CA HIS A 268 12.91 1.30 8.30
C HIS A 268 13.04 2.69 8.91
N ALA A 269 13.59 2.86 10.11
CA ALA A 269 13.67 4.19 10.68
C ALA A 269 14.81 5.03 10.05
N TRP A 270 14.51 6.27 9.64
CA TRP A 270 15.44 7.23 8.99
C TRP A 270 15.36 8.63 9.61
N LEU A 271 14.46 8.84 10.56
CA LEU A 271 14.10 10.12 11.19
C LEU A 271 14.25 10.05 12.72
N ASN A 272 15.03 9.11 13.24
CA ASN A 272 15.10 8.79 14.65
C ASN A 272 15.59 9.98 15.50
N GLU A 273 16.36 10.86 14.87
CA GLU A 273 16.96 12.07 15.45
C GLU A 273 16.01 13.29 15.42
N GLU A 274 14.86 13.21 14.74
CA GLU A 274 13.92 14.31 14.57
C GLU A 274 13.08 14.53 15.85
N ALA A 275 13.52 15.47 16.69
CA ALA A 275 12.98 15.68 18.04
C ALA A 275 11.49 16.06 18.06
N GLU A 276 11.06 16.95 17.17
CA GLU A 276 9.66 17.41 17.12
C GLU A 276 8.72 16.27 16.68
N LEU A 277 9.13 15.50 15.67
CA LEU A 277 8.39 14.32 15.22
C LEU A 277 8.26 13.26 16.33
N ARG A 278 9.31 13.08 17.13
CA ARG A 278 9.30 12.18 18.31
C ARG A 278 8.36 12.70 19.39
N GLN A 279 8.43 13.98 19.73
CA GLN A 279 7.56 14.61 20.73
C GLN A 279 6.08 14.48 20.33
N LEU A 280 5.74 14.76 19.08
CA LEU A 280 4.37 14.59 18.57
C LEU A 280 3.91 13.15 18.68
N ARG A 281 4.74 12.16 18.29
CA ARG A 281 4.41 10.74 18.48
C ARG A 281 4.13 10.40 19.94
N GLU A 282 4.99 10.83 20.87
CA GLU A 282 4.83 10.53 22.30
C GLU A 282 3.52 11.12 22.85
N GLN A 283 3.20 12.36 22.51
CA GLN A 283 1.93 12.99 22.88
C GLN A 283 0.73 12.23 22.32
N ILE A 284 0.79 11.79 21.06
CA ILE A 284 -0.28 11.01 20.42
C ILE A 284 -0.51 9.68 21.15
N LEU A 285 0.56 8.98 21.52
CA LEU A 285 0.49 7.69 22.23
C LEU A 285 -0.01 7.82 23.67
N GLN A 286 0.17 8.98 24.31
CA GLN A 286 -0.33 9.26 25.65
C GLN A 286 -1.75 9.84 25.67
N THR A 287 -2.31 10.20 24.51
CA THR A 287 -3.63 10.81 24.39
C THR A 287 -4.71 9.75 24.17
N VAL A 288 -5.70 9.71 25.08
CA VAL A 288 -6.85 8.79 24.99
C VAL A 288 -8.04 9.42 24.26
N ASP A 289 -8.22 10.75 24.37
CA ASP A 289 -9.29 11.45 23.68
C ASP A 289 -9.11 11.39 22.16
N ARG A 290 -10.07 10.79 21.45
CA ARG A 290 -9.95 10.50 20.02
C ARG A 290 -9.87 11.76 19.15
N GLU A 291 -10.56 12.84 19.52
CA GLU A 291 -10.50 14.06 18.73
C GLU A 291 -9.17 14.78 18.91
N GLN A 292 -8.68 14.87 20.14
CA GLN A 292 -7.37 15.41 20.45
C GLN A 292 -6.27 14.59 19.79
N GLN A 293 -6.38 13.26 19.82
CA GLN A 293 -5.42 12.37 19.17
C GLN A 293 -5.37 12.63 17.65
N GLN A 294 -6.52 12.79 16.99
CA GLN A 294 -6.54 13.17 15.58
C GLN A 294 -5.95 14.56 15.31
N ARG A 295 -6.21 15.56 16.17
CA ARG A 295 -5.60 16.88 16.04
C ARG A 295 -4.07 16.81 16.11
N LEU A 296 -3.52 16.01 17.03
CA LEU A 296 -2.07 15.81 17.13
C LEU A 296 -1.51 15.06 15.91
N ILE A 297 -2.22 14.06 15.37
CA ILE A 297 -1.82 13.37 14.12
C ILE A 297 -1.79 14.36 12.95
N ARG A 298 -2.78 15.25 12.85
CA ARG A 298 -2.79 16.31 11.82
C ARG A 298 -1.59 17.25 11.95
N GLN A 299 -1.24 17.64 13.18
CA GLN A 299 -0.01 18.42 13.43
C GLN A 299 1.24 17.66 12.99
N MET A 300 1.31 16.35 13.27
CA MET A 300 2.40 15.48 12.83
C MET A 300 2.49 15.38 11.30
N GLU A 301 1.37 15.25 10.59
CA GLU A 301 1.32 15.26 9.11
C GLU A 301 1.75 16.61 8.53
N ARG A 302 1.32 17.74 9.13
CA ARG A 302 1.73 19.09 8.71
C ARG A 302 3.23 19.29 8.86
N HIS A 303 3.77 19.00 10.05
CA HIS A 303 5.20 19.08 10.31
C HIS A 303 6.00 18.16 9.36
N THR A 304 5.52 16.94 9.13
CA THR A 304 6.13 15.99 8.18
C THR A 304 6.14 16.51 6.75
N SER A 305 5.04 17.16 6.33
CA SER A 305 4.93 17.80 5.03
C SER A 305 5.90 18.98 4.91
N GLU A 306 5.91 19.90 5.88
CA GLU A 306 6.78 21.09 5.90
C GLU A 306 8.27 20.73 5.85
N GLN A 307 8.69 19.73 6.64
CA GLN A 307 10.05 19.23 6.66
C GLN A 307 10.38 18.28 5.50
N ALA A 308 9.40 17.98 4.63
CA ALA A 308 9.53 17.09 3.49
C ALA A 308 10.25 15.78 3.84
N TYR A 309 9.92 15.15 4.97
CA TYR A 309 10.65 13.96 5.44
C TYR A 309 10.53 12.76 4.49
N PHE A 310 9.51 12.76 3.62
CA PHE A 310 9.28 11.75 2.61
C PHE A 310 9.04 12.39 1.26
N LEU A 311 9.25 11.62 0.20
CA LEU A 311 8.70 11.93 -1.12
C LEU A 311 7.24 11.48 -1.14
N PHE A 312 6.31 12.44 -1.05
CA PHE A 312 4.88 12.14 -1.02
C PHE A 312 4.39 11.85 -2.43
N LEU A 313 3.77 10.70 -2.66
CA LEU A 313 3.26 10.33 -3.99
C LEU A 313 1.73 10.28 -3.98
N TYR A 314 1.14 9.12 -3.71
CA TYR A 314 -0.30 8.93 -3.78
C TYR A 314 -0.75 7.71 -2.96
N SER A 315 -2.05 7.64 -2.65
CA SER A 315 -2.70 6.44 -2.13
C SER A 315 -3.32 5.65 -3.28
N PRO A 316 -2.94 4.37 -3.50
CA PRO A 316 -3.51 3.57 -4.57
C PRO A 316 -4.93 3.10 -4.22
N ILE A 317 -5.82 3.12 -5.22
CA ILE A 317 -7.13 2.47 -5.12
C ILE A 317 -6.91 0.97 -5.27
N GLN A 318 -7.39 0.15 -4.33
CA GLN A 318 -7.30 -1.31 -4.45
C GLN A 318 -8.34 -1.80 -5.46
N LEU A 319 -7.91 -2.72 -6.33
CA LEU A 319 -8.69 -3.16 -7.48
C LEU A 319 -8.90 -4.68 -7.40
N TYR A 320 -10.14 -5.07 -7.63
CA TYR A 320 -10.57 -6.47 -7.59
C TYR A 320 -11.39 -6.77 -8.84
N ALA A 321 -11.22 -7.96 -9.41
CA ALA A 321 -12.18 -8.51 -10.36
C ALA A 321 -13.11 -9.45 -9.58
N VAL A 322 -14.41 -9.18 -9.64
CA VAL A 322 -15.40 -9.86 -8.82
C VAL A 322 -16.50 -10.39 -9.73
N ASN A 323 -16.83 -11.68 -9.60
CA ASN A 323 -18.02 -12.25 -10.23
C ASN A 323 -19.25 -11.40 -9.86
N ARG A 324 -20.07 -11.05 -10.85
CA ARG A 324 -21.24 -10.17 -10.66
C ARG A 324 -22.27 -10.71 -9.66
N ALA A 325 -22.31 -12.02 -9.45
CA ALA A 325 -23.17 -12.64 -8.47
C ALA A 325 -22.60 -12.63 -7.04
N VAL A 326 -21.42 -12.05 -6.82
CA VAL A 326 -20.76 -11.93 -5.52
C VAL A 326 -20.80 -10.49 -5.02
N GLU A 327 -21.39 -10.30 -3.84
CA GLU A 327 -21.41 -9.03 -3.12
C GLU A 327 -20.14 -8.90 -2.28
N PHE A 328 -19.02 -8.60 -2.94
CA PHE A 328 -17.73 -8.45 -2.28
C PHE A 328 -17.63 -7.14 -1.51
N VAL A 329 -17.23 -7.23 -0.25
CA VAL A 329 -16.96 -6.07 0.62
C VAL A 329 -15.45 -5.98 0.86
N PRO A 330 -14.74 -5.04 0.20
CA PRO A 330 -13.32 -4.84 0.49
C PRO A 330 -13.13 -4.26 1.89
N TYR A 331 -12.04 -4.65 2.55
CA TYR A 331 -11.71 -4.16 3.87
C TYR A 331 -10.68 -3.03 3.78
N VAL A 332 -10.87 -1.97 4.56
CA VAL A 332 -10.06 -0.73 4.48
C VAL A 332 -8.56 -0.93 4.71
N THR A 333 -8.13 -2.01 5.37
CA THR A 333 -6.70 -2.31 5.53
C THR A 333 -6.09 -3.03 4.33
N ALA A 334 -6.87 -3.26 3.27
CA ALA A 334 -6.57 -4.09 2.11
C ALA A 334 -6.32 -5.59 2.41
N TRP A 335 -6.50 -6.04 3.65
CA TRP A 335 -6.50 -7.47 3.97
C TRP A 335 -7.79 -8.12 3.49
N LEU A 336 -7.66 -9.34 2.97
CA LEU A 336 -8.81 -10.10 2.50
C LEU A 336 -9.60 -10.67 3.68
N ILE A 337 -10.63 -9.93 4.11
CA ILE A 337 -11.62 -10.37 5.08
C ILE A 337 -12.93 -10.62 4.33
N LEU A 338 -13.48 -11.83 4.45
CA LEU A 338 -14.65 -12.29 3.67
C LEU A 338 -15.88 -12.54 4.55
N ALA A 339 -15.89 -12.02 5.78
CA ALA A 339 -17.01 -12.23 6.71
C ALA A 339 -18.29 -11.52 6.21
N GLU A 340 -18.13 -10.31 5.69
CA GLU A 340 -19.21 -9.46 5.18
C GLU A 340 -19.59 -9.79 3.72
N THR A 341 -18.73 -10.50 2.99
CA THR A 341 -18.97 -10.91 1.59
C THR A 341 -20.11 -11.90 1.50
N SER A 342 -21.00 -11.71 0.53
CA SER A 342 -22.16 -12.55 0.28
C SER A 342 -22.24 -12.97 -1.20
N VAL A 343 -23.20 -13.84 -1.54
CA VAL A 343 -23.56 -14.13 -2.93
C VAL A 343 -25.07 -13.92 -3.14
N THR A 344 -25.44 -13.47 -4.33
CA THR A 344 -26.85 -13.31 -4.74
C THR A 344 -27.48 -14.65 -5.15
N ASP A 345 -28.80 -14.69 -5.30
CA ASP A 345 -29.54 -15.87 -5.79
C ASP A 345 -29.15 -16.30 -7.22
N GLN A 346 -28.49 -15.41 -7.98
CA GLN A 346 -28.00 -15.71 -9.32
C GLN A 346 -26.68 -16.50 -9.31
N HIS A 347 -26.02 -16.60 -8.15
CA HIS A 347 -24.75 -17.31 -8.04
C HIS A 347 -24.92 -18.79 -8.37
N TRP A 348 -24.00 -19.34 -9.17
CA TRP A 348 -24.05 -20.70 -9.68
C TRP A 348 -24.24 -21.75 -8.57
N SER A 349 -23.64 -21.53 -7.39
CA SER A 349 -23.72 -22.47 -6.27
C SER A 349 -25.10 -22.50 -5.62
N VAL A 350 -25.80 -21.35 -5.61
CA VAL A 350 -27.16 -21.22 -5.10
C VAL A 350 -28.15 -21.84 -6.08
N ARG A 351 -28.01 -21.54 -7.39
CA ARG A 351 -28.87 -22.11 -8.44
C ARG A 351 -28.79 -23.63 -8.48
N GLN A 352 -27.59 -24.20 -8.44
CA GLN A 352 -27.40 -25.67 -8.41
C GLN A 352 -27.94 -26.32 -7.14
N ALA A 353 -27.90 -25.64 -5.99
CA ALA A 353 -28.47 -26.16 -4.76
C ALA A 353 -30.00 -26.18 -4.79
N ALA A 354 -30.63 -25.22 -5.46
CA ALA A 354 -32.07 -25.16 -5.67
C ALA A 354 -32.57 -26.27 -6.62
N GLU A 355 -31.83 -26.58 -7.67
CA GLU A 355 -32.16 -27.67 -8.63
C GLU A 355 -32.10 -29.08 -8.02
N LYS A 356 -31.39 -29.23 -6.90
CA LYS A 356 -31.23 -30.52 -6.19
C LYS A 356 -32.25 -30.73 -5.06
N ARG A 357 -33.11 -29.75 -4.78
CA ARG A 357 -34.21 -29.83 -3.82
C ARG A 357 -35.52 -30.06 -4.56
#